data_AF-A0A2E6S7H5-F1
#
_entry.id   AF-A0A2E6S7H5-F1
#
_cell.length_a   1.000
_cell.length_b   1.000
_cell.length_c   1.000
_cell.angle_alpha   90.00
_cell.angle_beta   90.00
_cell.angle_gamma   90.00
#
_symmetry.space_group_name_H-M   'P 1'
#
loop_
_entity.id
_entity.type
_entity.pdbx_description
1 polymer ?
#
loop_
_entity_poly.entity_id
_entity_poly.type
_entity_poly.pdbx_seq_one_letter_code
_entity_poly.pdbx_strand_id
1 'polypeptide(L)'
;MSSTHSLLSFLSPALVLLACSTLAAPAAAPGAGARGLLRINTTIQTYSVSQPWELNRPQRRRGLGAILEDGRILTTGEMAANSSYLEFESADGAHTAP
;
A
#
# COMPACT_ATOMS: atom_id res chain seq x y z
N MET A 1 -62.77 -31.38 19.80
CA MET A 1 -62.94 -30.00 19.30
C MET A 1 -62.67 -29.10 20.51
N SER A 2 -61.68 -28.22 20.58
CA SER A 2 -61.05 -27.43 19.53
C SER A 2 -59.73 -26.86 20.08
N SER A 3 -58.69 -26.92 19.24
CA SER A 3 -57.67 -25.90 19.01
C SER A 3 -56.75 -25.45 20.16
N THR A 4 -55.59 -26.11 20.22
CA THR A 4 -54.27 -25.44 20.18
C THR A 4 -54.28 -24.20 19.27
N HIS A 5 -53.74 -23.06 19.71
CA HIS A 5 -52.80 -22.20 18.95
C HIS A 5 -52.33 -21.05 19.86
N SER A 6 -51.17 -21.27 20.49
CA SER A 6 -50.47 -20.31 21.32
C SER A 6 -49.50 -19.48 20.48
N LEU A 7 -49.59 -18.16 20.62
CA LEU A 7 -48.46 -17.22 20.68
C LEU A 7 -47.36 -17.35 19.61
N LEU A 8 -47.66 -17.09 18.33
CA LEU A 8 -46.63 -16.76 17.34
C LEU A 8 -47.13 -15.69 16.38
N SER A 9 -47.13 -14.44 16.82
CA SER A 9 -47.15 -13.28 15.92
C SER A 9 -46.64 -12.06 16.67
N PHE A 10 -45.98 -11.17 15.94
CA PHE A 10 -45.27 -9.96 16.39
C PHE A 10 -43.80 -10.16 16.77
N LEU A 11 -43.05 -10.83 15.90
CA LEU A 11 -41.63 -10.53 15.72
C LEU A 11 -41.53 -9.09 15.18
N SER A 12 -41.19 -8.15 16.06
CA SER A 12 -41.14 -6.72 15.79
C SER A 12 -40.14 -6.39 14.66
N PRO A 13 -40.54 -5.66 13.59
CA PRO A 13 -39.64 -5.26 12.50
C PRO A 13 -38.55 -4.26 12.96
N ALA A 14 -38.70 -3.69 14.16
CA ALA A 14 -37.74 -2.75 14.75
C ALA A 14 -36.40 -3.42 15.13
N LEU A 15 -36.40 -4.71 15.45
CA LEU A 15 -35.17 -5.42 15.84
C LEU A 15 -34.27 -5.72 14.63
N VAL A 16 -34.86 -5.92 13.45
CA VAL A 16 -34.10 -6.20 12.21
C VAL A 16 -33.39 -4.95 11.70
N LEU A 17 -34.00 -3.76 11.86
CA LEU A 17 -33.37 -2.49 11.47
C LEU A 17 -32.20 -2.10 12.38
N LEU A 18 -32.25 -2.48 13.67
CA LEU A 18 -31.17 -2.21 14.64
C LEU A 18 -29.94 -3.12 14.41
N ALA A 19 -30.15 -4.37 13.97
CA ALA A 19 -29.06 -5.30 13.67
C ALA A 19 -28.32 -4.97 12.37
N CYS A 20 -28.98 -4.26 11.43
CA CYS A 20 -28.37 -3.91 10.14
C CYS A 20 -27.41 -2.71 10.23
N SER A 21 -27.52 -1.88 11.28
CA SER A 21 -26.73 -0.65 11.42
C SER A 21 -25.32 -0.88 11.99
N THR A 22 -25.06 -2.03 12.62
CA THR A 22 -23.75 -2.33 13.23
C THR A 22 -22.78 -3.04 12.27
N LEU A 23 -23.24 -3.41 11.07
CA LEU A 23 -22.41 -4.04 10.03
C LEU A 23 -22.01 -3.07 8.91
N ALA A 24 -22.09 -1.76 9.15
CA ALA A 24 -21.48 -0.77 8.28
C ALA A 24 -19.97 -0.74 8.56
N ALA A 25 -19.21 -1.63 7.90
CA ALA A 25 -17.76 -1.50 7.84
C ALA A 25 -17.41 -0.11 7.29
N PRO A 26 -16.41 0.60 7.85
CA PRO A 26 -16.01 1.89 7.31
C PRO A 26 -15.58 1.66 5.85
N ALA A 27 -16.32 2.23 4.90
CA ALA A 27 -15.88 2.33 3.52
C ALA A 27 -14.55 3.08 3.54
N ALA A 28 -13.46 2.41 3.14
CA ALA A 28 -12.16 3.05 3.02
C ALA A 28 -12.31 4.28 2.12
N ALA A 29 -12.08 5.46 2.69
CA ALA A 29 -12.27 6.72 1.99
C ALA A 29 -11.39 6.76 0.72
N PRO A 30 -11.95 6.99 -0.48
CA PRO A 30 -11.16 7.22 -1.67
C PRO A 30 -10.51 8.60 -1.49
N GLY A 31 -9.24 8.62 -1.08
CA GLY A 31 -8.53 9.87 -0.78
C GLY A 31 -7.66 9.85 0.47
N ALA A 32 -7.59 8.73 1.21
CA ALA A 32 -6.41 8.48 2.04
C ALA A 32 -5.23 8.17 1.10
N GLY A 33 -4.75 9.20 0.37
CA GLY A 33 -3.55 9.13 -0.44
C GLY A 33 -2.44 8.53 0.40
N ALA A 34 -1.58 7.73 -0.22
CA ALA A 34 -0.54 6.95 0.45
C ALA A 34 0.51 7.88 1.10
N ARG A 35 0.10 8.59 2.16
CA ARG A 35 0.87 9.51 2.97
C ARG A 35 1.91 8.66 3.69
N GLY A 36 3.12 8.68 3.16
CA GLY A 36 4.22 7.85 3.64
C GLY A 36 4.67 6.77 2.68
N LEU A 37 4.13 6.68 1.46
CA LEU A 37 4.65 5.81 0.41
C LEU A 37 5.13 6.67 -0.76
N LEU A 38 6.25 6.26 -1.33
CA LEU A 38 6.80 6.86 -2.53
C LEU A 38 7.32 5.79 -3.48
N ARG A 39 7.52 6.18 -4.72
CA ARG A 39 8.16 5.38 -5.75
C ARG A 39 9.64 5.73 -5.80
N ILE A 40 10.47 4.72 -5.94
CA ILE A 40 11.92 4.88 -6.08
C ILE A 40 12.32 4.41 -7.47
N ASN A 41 12.96 5.28 -8.23
CA ASN A 41 13.65 4.97 -9.47
C ASN A 41 15.15 4.95 -9.17
N THR A 42 15.83 3.87 -9.53
CA THR A 42 17.28 3.72 -9.30
C THR A 42 17.97 3.34 -10.59
N THR A 43 19.15 3.91 -10.80
CA THR A 43 20.09 3.45 -11.82
C THR A 43 21.17 2.65 -11.09
N ILE A 44 21.30 1.37 -11.46
CA ILE A 44 22.29 0.47 -10.89
C ILE A 44 23.38 0.15 -11.91
N GLN A 45 24.60 -0.02 -11.44
CA GLN A 45 25.72 -0.44 -12.26
C GLN A 45 26.61 -1.39 -11.48
N THR A 46 26.63 -2.66 -11.89
CA THR A 46 27.45 -3.69 -11.24
C THR A 46 28.79 -3.84 -11.94
N TYR A 47 29.77 -4.42 -11.24
CA TYR A 47 31.03 -4.82 -11.85
C TYR A 47 30.88 -6.12 -12.65
N SER A 48 31.68 -6.25 -13.71
CA SER A 48 31.79 -7.50 -14.46
C SER A 48 32.45 -8.58 -13.58
N VAL A 49 31.86 -9.78 -13.56
CA VAL A 49 32.40 -10.90 -12.77
C VAL A 49 33.69 -11.45 -13.39
N SER A 50 33.83 -11.42 -14.72
CA SER A 50 35.04 -11.88 -15.41
C SER A 50 36.17 -10.85 -15.41
N GLN A 51 35.84 -9.57 -15.29
CA GLN A 51 36.80 -8.46 -15.28
C GLN A 51 36.39 -7.43 -14.21
N PRO A 52 36.78 -7.62 -12.93
CA PRO A 52 36.25 -6.83 -11.81
C PRO A 52 36.57 -5.33 -11.86
N TRP A 53 37.52 -4.90 -12.69
CA TRP A 53 37.80 -3.48 -12.93
C TRP A 53 36.85 -2.83 -13.94
N GLU A 54 36.07 -3.62 -14.69
CA GLU A 54 35.08 -3.11 -15.64
C GLU A 54 33.68 -3.03 -15.04
N LEU A 55 32.93 -2.00 -15.43
CA LEU A 55 31.53 -1.84 -15.08
C LEU A 55 30.63 -2.38 -16.19
N ASN A 56 29.57 -3.09 -15.81
CA ASN A 56 28.51 -3.48 -16.72
C ASN A 56 27.71 -2.25 -17.19
N ARG A 57 26.84 -2.45 -18.18
CA ARG A 57 25.93 -1.39 -18.64
C ARG A 57 24.99 -0.98 -17.50
N PRO A 58 24.77 0.33 -17.28
CA PRO A 58 23.78 0.81 -16.33
C PRO A 58 22.38 0.24 -16.63
N GLN A 59 21.67 -0.15 -15.58
CA GLN A 59 20.30 -0.65 -15.67
C GLN A 59 19.38 0.19 -14.80
N ARG A 60 18.14 0.40 -15.25
CA ARG A 60 17.10 1.05 -14.45
C ARG A 60 16.27 0.04 -13.71
N ARG A 61 15.92 0.38 -12.47
CA ARG A 61 15.04 -0.40 -11.61
C ARG A 61 14.09 0.52 -10.88
N ARG A 62 12.91 -0.02 -10.56
CA ARG A 62 11.84 0.73 -9.92
C ARG A 62 11.27 -0.07 -8.75
N GLY A 63 11.03 0.61 -7.65
CA GLY A 63 10.55 0.01 -6.42
C GLY A 63 9.70 0.97 -5.61
N LEU A 64 9.41 0.57 -4.38
CA LEU A 64 8.66 1.35 -3.40
C LEU A 64 9.54 1.68 -2.20
N GLY A 65 9.22 2.81 -1.57
CA GLY A 65 9.79 3.22 -0.29
C GLY A 65 8.70 3.70 0.65
N ALA A 66 8.91 3.47 1.94
CA ALA A 66 8.09 4.05 3.00
C ALA A 66 8.84 5.23 3.64
N ILE A 67 8.18 6.37 3.80
CA ILE A 67 8.70 7.54 4.49
C ILE A 67 8.45 7.36 5.98
N LEU A 68 9.52 7.45 6.77
CA LEU A 68 9.50 7.40 8.23
C LEU A 68 9.21 8.80 8.80
N GLU A 69 8.86 8.89 10.08
CA GLU A 69 8.48 10.15 10.74
C GLU A 69 9.56 11.24 10.68
N ASP A 70 10.83 10.85 10.61
CA ASP A 70 11.98 11.76 10.51
C ASP A 70 12.40 12.08 9.06
N GLY A 71 11.58 11.69 8.08
CA GLY A 71 11.83 11.93 6.67
C GLY A 71 12.81 10.94 6.02
N ARG A 72 13.33 9.95 6.75
CA ARG A 72 14.11 8.85 6.14
C ARG A 72 13.21 7.94 5.32
N ILE A 73 13.81 7.25 4.37
CA ILE A 73 13.08 6.33 3.47
C ILE A 73 13.56 4.90 3.75
N LEU A 74 12.61 4.02 4.06
CA LEU A 74 12.83 2.58 4.18
C LEU A 74 12.48 1.88 2.86
N THR A 75 13.39 1.08 2.33
CA THR A 75 13.20 0.28 1.13
C THR A 75 13.99 -1.03 1.20
N THR A 76 13.93 -1.86 0.17
CA THR A 76 14.73 -3.09 0.09
C THR A 76 16.20 -2.75 -0.19
N GLY A 77 17.13 -3.54 0.35
CA GLY A 77 18.56 -3.33 0.10
C GLY A 77 18.93 -3.41 -1.39
N GLU A 78 18.16 -4.18 -2.17
CA GLU A 78 18.34 -4.32 -3.61
C GLU A 78 18.11 -3.01 -4.40
N MET A 79 17.35 -2.07 -3.85
CA MET A 79 17.13 -0.76 -4.48
C MET A 79 18.34 0.18 -4.31
N ALA A 80 19.10 0.01 -3.22
CA ALA A 80 20.28 0.81 -2.91
C ALA A 80 21.60 0.17 -3.41
N ALA A 81 21.63 -1.15 -3.57
CA ALA A 81 22.82 -1.89 -3.96
C ALA A 81 23.34 -1.47 -5.34
N ASN A 82 24.62 -1.09 -5.41
CA ASN A 82 25.31 -0.68 -6.64
C ASN A 82 24.61 0.47 -7.39
N SER A 83 23.85 1.30 -6.67
CA SER A 83 23.17 2.45 -7.25
C SER A 83 24.17 3.57 -7.56
N SER A 84 24.06 4.15 -8.76
CA SER A 84 24.78 5.35 -9.17
C SER A 84 23.89 6.60 -9.15
N TYR A 85 22.57 6.41 -9.17
CA TYR A 85 21.57 7.46 -9.06
C TYR A 85 20.28 6.92 -8.46
N LEU A 86 19.66 7.71 -7.58
CA LEU A 86 18.34 7.46 -7.01
C LEU A 86 17.47 8.67 -7.32
N GLU A 87 16.19 8.42 -7.52
CA GLU A 87 15.17 9.43 -7.72
C GLU A 87 13.89 8.96 -7.03
N PHE A 88 13.26 9.88 -6.32
CA PHE A 88 12.06 9.66 -5.56
C PHE A 88 10.91 10.35 -6.23
N GLU A 89 9.79 9.65 -6.36
CA GLU A 89 8.58 10.14 -6.99
C GLU A 89 7.41 9.93 -6.01
N SER A 90 6.57 10.94 -5.84
CA SER A 90 5.36 10.85 -5.03
C SER A 90 4.46 9.71 -5.53
N ALA A 91 3.64 9.12 -4.66
CA ALA A 91 2.77 7.99 -5.02
C ALA A 91 1.78 8.30 -6.16
N ASP A 92 1.45 9.58 -6.35
CA ASP A 92 0.61 10.11 -7.42
C ASP A 92 1.38 10.57 -8.67
N GLY A 93 2.72 10.53 -8.64
CA GLY A 93 3.59 10.97 -9.73
C GLY A 93 3.69 12.48 -9.92
N ALA A 94 3.10 13.28 -9.02
CA ALA A 94 3.04 14.74 -9.18
C ALA A 94 4.36 15.45 -8.83
N HIS A 95 5.19 14.82 -8.00
CA HIS A 95 6.43 15.39 -7.47
C HIS A 95 7.58 14.42 -7.60
N THR A 96 8.72 14.90 -8.07
CA THR A 96 9.96 14.14 -8.22
C THR A 96 11.11 14.87 -7.56
N ALA A 97 11.98 14.14 -6.87
CA ALA A 97 13.18 14.65 -6.21
C ALA A 97 14.36 13.70 -6.45
N PRO A 98 15.60 14.22 -6.65
CA PRO A 98 16.81 13.41 -6.71
C PRO A 98 17.20 12.86 -5.33
#